data_AF-A0A7W6WCB0-F1
#
_entry.id   AF-A0A7W6WCB0-F1
#
_cell.length_a   1.000
_cell.length_b   1.000
_cell.length_c   1.000
_cell.angle_alpha   90.00
_cell.angle_beta   90.00
_cell.angle_gamma   90.00
#
_symmetry.space_group_name_H-M   'P 1'
#
loop_
_entity.id
_entity.type
_entity.pdbx_description
1 polymer ?
#
loop_
_entity_poly.entity_id
_entity_poly.type
_entity_poly.pdbx_seq_one_letter_code
_entity_poly.pdbx_strand_id
1 'polypeptide(L)'
;MAEGEQEEFKQIPITPGVEASADEASLPRTDSGLREAELLGRNLSAEEIKRRSEHNEHERNEKFRNHFEAIAIVSLWGFFLLFTGLILAWFWHYIMPVQWHWLAQDQLSKVQTLATGGIVATIAAGHLKKRLG
;
A
#
# COMPACT_ATOMS: atom_id res chain seq x y z
N MET A 1 -40.88 14.59 -54.29
CA MET A 1 -39.46 14.42 -54.67
C MET A 1 -38.70 14.65 -53.38
N ALA A 2 -38.16 13.56 -52.81
CA ALA A 2 -37.69 13.48 -51.43
C ALA A 2 -36.27 14.07 -51.24
N GLU A 3 -35.98 14.32 -49.97
CA GLU A 3 -34.88 15.04 -49.34
C GLU A 3 -33.46 14.72 -49.83
N GLY A 4 -32.58 15.71 -49.65
CA GLY A 4 -31.14 15.53 -49.70
C GLY A 4 -30.48 16.57 -48.79
N GLU A 5 -30.59 16.37 -47.48
CA GLU A 5 -29.73 17.06 -46.51
C GLU A 5 -28.27 16.68 -46.83
N GLN A 6 -27.46 17.68 -47.16
CA GLN A 6 -26.03 17.49 -47.34
C GLN A 6 -25.42 17.39 -45.95
N GLU A 7 -25.05 16.18 -45.53
CA GLU A 7 -24.26 15.96 -44.32
C GLU A 7 -22.89 16.64 -44.48
N GLU A 8 -22.69 17.73 -43.76
CA GLU A 8 -21.41 18.42 -43.62
C GLU A 8 -20.46 17.51 -42.84
N PHE A 9 -19.61 16.77 -43.55
CA PHE A 9 -18.53 16.00 -42.92
C PHE A 9 -17.56 16.95 -42.22
N LYS A 10 -17.62 16.96 -40.89
CA LYS A 10 -16.73 17.74 -40.03
C LYS A 10 -15.27 17.29 -40.27
N GLN A 11 -14.51 18.11 -40.99
CA GLN A 11 -13.10 17.84 -41.25
C GLN A 11 -12.34 17.83 -39.92
N ILE A 12 -11.71 16.70 -39.61
CA ILE A 12 -10.80 16.58 -38.47
C ILE A 12 -9.54 17.37 -38.84
N PRO A 13 -9.09 18.34 -38.02
CA PRO A 13 -7.86 19.07 -38.30
C PRO A 13 -6.69 18.07 -38.34
N ILE A 14 -6.08 17.92 -39.51
CA ILE A 14 -4.82 17.21 -39.66
C ILE A 14 -3.78 18.05 -38.93
N THR A 15 -3.44 17.63 -37.72
CA THR A 15 -2.30 18.20 -37.00
C THR A 15 -1.06 17.83 -37.80
N PRO A 16 -0.19 18.78 -38.19
CA PRO A 16 1.09 18.41 -38.77
C PRO A 16 1.77 17.46 -37.79
N GLY A 17 2.24 16.31 -38.30
CA GLY A 17 2.92 15.33 -37.48
C GLY A 17 3.98 16.06 -36.67
N VAL A 18 3.87 15.94 -35.33
CA VAL A 18 4.92 16.41 -34.44
C VAL A 18 6.13 15.55 -34.77
N GLU A 19 6.98 16.07 -35.66
CA GLU A 19 8.34 15.59 -35.79
C GLU A 19 8.91 15.61 -34.39
N ALA A 20 9.43 14.46 -33.95
CA ALA A 20 10.01 14.27 -32.63
C ALA A 20 11.05 15.37 -32.41
N SER A 21 10.63 16.42 -31.71
CA SER A 21 11.52 17.47 -31.23
C SER A 21 12.52 16.76 -30.33
N ALA A 22 13.80 16.89 -30.67
CA ALA A 22 14.96 16.25 -30.06
C ALA A 22 15.22 16.66 -28.59
N ASP A 23 14.18 16.97 -27.82
CA ASP A 23 14.25 17.15 -26.38
C ASP A 23 13.94 15.82 -25.68
N GLU A 24 14.82 14.83 -25.89
CA GLU A 24 14.84 13.55 -25.17
C GLU A 24 14.97 13.70 -23.64
N ALA A 25 15.25 14.92 -23.14
CA ALA A 25 15.58 15.16 -21.73
C ALA A 25 14.37 15.33 -20.79
N SER A 26 13.13 15.38 -21.28
CA SER A 26 11.97 15.77 -20.45
C SER A 26 10.85 14.75 -20.32
N LEU A 27 10.96 13.57 -20.92
CA LEU A 27 9.90 12.58 -20.82
C LEU A 27 9.88 11.94 -19.42
N PRO A 28 8.73 11.91 -18.73
CA PRO A 28 8.59 11.12 -17.52
C PRO A 28 8.91 9.67 -17.86
N ARG A 29 9.88 9.09 -17.17
CA ARG A 29 10.38 7.71 -17.36
C ARG A 29 9.32 6.60 -17.17
N THR A 30 8.07 6.99 -16.94
CA THR A 30 6.89 6.18 -16.61
C THR A 30 5.77 6.27 -17.66
N ASP A 31 6.00 6.85 -18.84
CA ASP A 31 4.99 6.83 -19.89
C ASP A 31 4.91 5.42 -20.52
N SER A 32 3.79 4.74 -20.27
CA SER A 32 3.49 3.43 -20.86
C SER A 32 3.42 3.49 -22.39
N GLY A 33 3.02 4.63 -22.96
CA GLY A 33 2.88 4.81 -24.40
C GLY A 33 4.22 4.79 -25.14
N LEU A 34 5.26 5.42 -24.59
CA LEU A 34 6.62 5.40 -25.15
C LEU A 34 7.23 4.00 -25.14
N ARG A 35 6.99 3.24 -24.07
CA ARG A 35 7.49 1.87 -23.94
C ARG A 35 6.76 0.90 -24.88
N GLU A 36 5.46 1.09 -25.07
CA GLU A 36 4.66 0.34 -26.04
C GLU A 36 5.09 0.65 -27.47
N ALA A 37 5.35 1.92 -27.80
CA ALA A 37 5.90 2.34 -29.08
C ALA A 37 7.31 1.77 -29.35
N GLU A 38 8.18 1.69 -28.34
CA GLU A 38 9.50 1.06 -28.46
C GLU A 38 9.40 -0.46 -28.71
N LEU A 39 8.44 -1.14 -28.07
CA LEU A 39 8.21 -2.57 -28.25
C LEU A 39 7.67 -2.89 -29.65
N LEU A 40 6.77 -2.06 -30.17
CA LEU A 40 6.26 -2.15 -31.54
C LEU A 40 7.35 -1.78 -32.57
N GLY A 41 8.17 -0.76 -32.28
CA GLY A 41 9.26 -0.31 -33.14
C GLY A 41 10.42 -1.31 -33.24
N ARG A 42 10.58 -2.22 -32.28
CA ARG A 42 11.64 -3.24 -32.26
C ARG A 42 11.35 -4.51 -33.08
N ASN A 43 10.23 -4.61 -33.81
CA ASN A 43 9.87 -5.82 -34.56
C ASN A 43 9.88 -7.10 -33.68
N LEU A 44 9.55 -6.94 -32.39
CA LEU A 44 9.44 -8.07 -31.47
C LEU A 44 8.20 -8.89 -31.86
N SER A 45 8.32 -10.22 -31.81
CA SER A 45 7.15 -11.07 -32.04
C SER A 45 6.13 -10.88 -30.91
N ALA A 46 4.84 -11.06 -31.23
CA ALA A 46 3.77 -10.97 -30.24
C ALA A 46 4.00 -11.89 -29.02
N GLU A 47 4.65 -13.04 -29.24
CA GLU A 47 5.01 -13.98 -28.19
C GLU A 47 6.07 -13.43 -27.23
N GLU A 48 7.08 -12.73 -27.75
CA GLU A 48 8.15 -12.13 -26.95
C GLU A 48 7.61 -10.94 -26.11
N ILE A 49 6.66 -10.19 -26.66
CA ILE A 49 5.94 -9.12 -25.93
C ILE A 49 5.12 -9.74 -24.79
N LYS A 50 4.36 -10.81 -25.06
CA LYS A 50 3.56 -11.51 -24.05
C LYS A 50 4.42 -12.05 -22.92
N ARG A 51 5.51 -12.75 -23.24
CA ARG A 51 6.45 -13.31 -22.25
C ARG A 51 7.06 -12.22 -21.36
N ARG A 52 7.42 -11.06 -21.93
CA ARG A 52 7.94 -9.92 -21.16
C ARG A 52 6.88 -9.30 -20.27
N SER A 53 5.64 -9.19 -20.73
CA SER A 53 4.52 -8.71 -19.93
C SER A 53 4.28 -9.61 -18.73
N GLU A 54 4.22 -10.93 -18.93
CA GLU A 54 4.06 -11.92 -17.85
C GLU A 54 5.19 -11.78 -16.81
N HIS A 55 6.45 -11.69 -17.26
CA HIS A 55 7.59 -11.48 -16.36
C HIS A 55 7.48 -10.16 -15.57
N ASN A 56 7.09 -9.07 -16.22
CA ASN A 56 6.92 -7.77 -15.57
C ASN A 56 5.75 -7.79 -14.56
N GLU A 57 4.67 -8.51 -14.85
CA GLU A 57 3.56 -8.69 -13.92
C GLU A 57 3.99 -9.49 -12.68
N HIS A 58 4.76 -10.56 -12.86
CA HIS A 58 5.34 -11.32 -11.76
C HIS A 58 6.23 -10.44 -10.88
N GLU A 59 7.16 -9.69 -11.45
CA GLU A 59 8.00 -8.77 -10.67
C GLU A 59 7.19 -7.73 -9.89
N ARG A 60 6.13 -7.17 -10.50
CA ARG A 60 5.27 -6.18 -9.84
C ARG A 60 4.55 -6.80 -8.65
N ASN A 61 3.99 -8.00 -8.83
CA ASN A 61 3.24 -8.69 -7.79
C ASN A 61 4.16 -9.10 -6.62
N GLU A 62 5.39 -9.53 -6.91
CA GLU A 62 6.39 -9.84 -5.89
C GLU A 62 6.83 -8.60 -5.12
N LYS A 63 7.10 -7.48 -5.80
CA LYS A 63 7.43 -6.21 -5.15
C LYS A 63 6.31 -5.78 -4.20
N PHE A 64 5.05 -5.88 -4.63
CA PHE A 64 3.90 -5.58 -3.78
C PHE A 64 3.86 -6.48 -2.55
N ARG A 65 3.96 -7.80 -2.73
CA ARG A 65 3.98 -8.78 -1.63
C ARG A 65 5.11 -8.48 -0.64
N ASN A 66 6.32 -8.20 -1.12
CA ASN A 66 7.47 -7.90 -0.27
C ASN A 66 7.27 -6.63 0.56
N HIS A 67 6.60 -5.60 0.03
CA HIS A 67 6.27 -4.40 0.82
C HIS A 67 5.25 -4.73 1.92
N PHE A 68 4.23 -5.52 1.62
CA PHE A 68 3.26 -5.98 2.62
C PHE A 68 3.92 -6.82 3.70
N GLU A 69 4.81 -7.73 3.31
CA GLU A 69 5.57 -8.56 4.24
C GLU A 69 6.50 -7.72 5.11
N ALA A 70 7.20 -6.74 4.53
CA ALA A 70 8.03 -5.80 5.29
C ALA A 70 7.20 -5.00 6.30
N ILE A 71 6.04 -4.45 5.89
CA ILE A 71 5.13 -3.73 6.79
C ILE A 71 4.64 -4.67 7.90
N ALA A 72 4.25 -5.90 7.58
CA ALA A 72 3.81 -6.88 8.56
C ALA A 72 4.91 -7.18 9.59
N ILE A 73 6.14 -7.43 9.14
CA ILE A 73 7.29 -7.69 10.00
C ILE A 73 7.60 -6.47 10.89
N VAL A 74 7.65 -5.27 10.31
CA VAL A 74 7.90 -4.03 11.06
C VAL A 74 6.80 -3.79 12.09
N SER A 75 5.54 -4.01 11.73
CA SER A 75 4.40 -3.85 12.65
C SER A 75 4.43 -4.86 13.78
N LEU A 76 4.81 -6.12 13.50
CA LEU A 76 4.95 -7.18 14.49
C LEU A 76 6.03 -6.83 15.51
N TRP A 77 7.22 -6.44 15.04
CA TRP A 77 8.32 -6.04 15.92
C TRP A 77 7.99 -4.75 16.67
N GLY A 78 7.36 -3.77 16.03
CA GLY A 78 6.92 -2.54 16.68
C GLY A 78 5.93 -2.83 17.82
N PHE A 79 4.94 -3.68 17.57
CA PHE A 79 3.98 -4.10 18.59
C PHE A 79 4.65 -4.89 19.73
N PHE A 80 5.56 -5.81 19.39
CA PHE A 80 6.32 -6.57 20.38
C PHE A 80 7.14 -5.64 21.29
N LEU A 81 7.92 -4.72 20.73
CA LEU A 81 8.72 -3.77 21.49
C LEU A 81 7.86 -2.84 22.36
N LEU A 82 6.73 -2.37 21.83
CA LEU A 82 5.77 -1.58 22.59
C LEU A 82 5.23 -2.35 23.80
N PHE A 83 4.80 -3.60 23.58
CA PHE A 83 4.24 -4.45 24.62
C PHE A 83 5.29 -4.82 25.68
N THR A 84 6.51 -5.16 25.26
CA THR A 84 7.64 -5.37 26.16
C THR A 84 7.95 -4.11 26.96
N GLY A 85 7.95 -2.93 26.32
CA GLY A 85 8.15 -1.65 27.01
C GLY A 85 7.11 -1.36 28.09
N LEU A 86 5.83 -1.67 27.83
CA LEU A 86 4.75 -1.55 28.81
C LEU A 86 4.96 -2.48 30.02
N ILE A 87 5.31 -3.74 29.79
CA ILE A 87 5.60 -4.70 30.88
C ILE A 87 6.81 -4.25 31.68
N LEU A 88 7.88 -3.81 31.03
CA LEU A 88 9.08 -3.32 31.69
C LEU A 88 8.79 -2.08 32.53
N ALA A 89 8.01 -1.13 32.02
CA ALA A 89 7.60 0.05 32.77
C ALA A 89 6.76 -0.33 34.00
N TRP A 90 5.83 -1.28 33.86
CA TRP A 90 5.04 -1.81 34.96
C TRP A 90 5.92 -2.51 36.02
N PHE A 91 6.85 -3.36 35.58
CA PHE A 91 7.77 -4.07 36.45
C PHE A 91 8.75 -3.12 37.16
N TRP A 92 9.23 -2.10 36.46
CA TRP A 92 10.10 -1.05 37.02
C TRP A 92 9.41 -0.31 38.17
N HIS A 93 8.12 0.00 38.01
CA HIS A 93 7.31 0.63 39.06
C HIS A 93 7.16 -0.24 40.31
N TYR A 94 7.27 -1.57 40.18
CA TYR A 94 7.23 -2.47 41.33
C TYR A 94 8.56 -2.55 42.10
N ILE A 95 9.68 -2.30 41.43
CA ILE A 95 11.03 -2.43 42.02
C ILE A 95 11.51 -1.12 42.63
N MET A 96 11.19 0.01 42.00
CA MET A 96 11.76 1.30 42.38
C MET A 96 11.05 1.95 43.58
N PRO A 97 11.76 2.80 44.34
CA PRO A 97 11.15 3.54 45.44
C PRO A 97 10.18 4.61 44.90
N VAL A 98 9.18 4.98 45.72
CA VAL A 98 8.06 5.89 45.37
C VAL A 98 8.50 7.20 44.73
N GLN A 99 9.70 7.69 45.05
CA GLN A 99 10.26 8.93 44.51
C GLN A 99 10.54 8.86 42.99
N TRP A 100 10.67 7.66 42.42
CA TRP A 100 10.98 7.42 41.00
C TRP A 100 9.74 6.97 40.22
N HIS A 101 8.57 6.99 40.85
CA HIS A 101 7.30 6.68 40.21
C HIS A 101 6.86 7.86 39.35
N TRP A 102 6.98 7.76 38.03
CA TRP A 102 6.42 8.77 37.14
C TRP A 102 4.95 8.49 36.77
N LEU A 103 4.51 7.22 36.81
CA LEU A 103 3.11 6.87 36.54
C LEU A 103 2.23 7.07 37.77
N ALA A 104 1.09 7.73 37.57
CA ALA A 104 0.01 7.75 38.56
C ALA A 104 -0.65 6.36 38.69
N GLN A 105 -1.22 6.07 39.86
CA GLN A 105 -1.89 4.78 40.14
C GLN A 105 -3.01 4.45 39.15
N ASP A 106 -3.75 5.46 38.68
CA ASP A 106 -4.79 5.29 37.66
C ASP A 106 -4.24 4.84 36.30
N GLN A 107 -3.03 5.28 35.96
CA GLN A 107 -2.36 4.89 34.72
C GLN A 107 -1.78 3.47 34.83
N LEU A 108 -1.24 3.12 35.99
CA LEU A 108 -0.71 1.78 36.25
C LEU A 108 -1.79 0.70 36.10
N SER A 109 -3.00 0.96 36.61
CA SER A 109 -4.15 0.05 36.49
C SER A 109 -4.55 -0.20 35.03
N LYS A 110 -4.46 0.83 34.17
CA LYS A 110 -4.72 0.70 32.73
C LYS A 110 -3.63 -0.13 32.04
N VAL A 111 -2.35 0.12 32.36
CA VAL A 111 -1.21 -0.65 31.85
C VAL A 111 -1.33 -2.12 32.25
N GLN A 112 -1.67 -2.41 33.51
CA GLN A 112 -1.88 -3.77 34.00
C GLN A 112 -3.02 -4.47 33.27
N THR A 113 -4.15 -3.79 33.05
CA THR A 113 -5.30 -4.34 32.31
C THR A 113 -4.94 -4.66 30.86
N LEU A 114 -4.14 -3.81 30.22
CA LEU A 114 -3.59 -4.04 28.89
C LEU A 114 -2.63 -5.24 28.87
N ALA A 115 -1.67 -5.29 29.79
CA ALA A 115 -0.64 -6.32 29.86
C ALA A 115 -1.19 -7.71 30.20
N THR A 116 -2.23 -7.78 31.03
CA THR A 116 -2.90 -9.04 31.40
C THR A 116 -3.94 -9.50 30.38
N GLY A 117 -4.15 -8.75 29.29
CA GLY A 117 -5.05 -9.14 28.21
C GLY A 117 -6.51 -8.76 28.41
N GLY A 118 -6.81 -7.83 29.31
CA GLY A 118 -8.18 -7.36 29.60
C GLY A 118 -8.93 -6.87 28.36
N ILE A 119 -8.25 -6.24 27.40
CA ILE A 119 -8.84 -5.80 26.11
C ILE A 119 -9.26 -7.00 25.24
N VAL A 120 -8.42 -8.04 25.18
CA VAL A 120 -8.73 -9.26 24.40
C VAL A 120 -9.94 -9.97 25.01
N ALA A 121 -9.98 -10.06 26.34
CA ALA A 121 -11.13 -10.61 27.06
C ALA A 121 -12.42 -9.80 26.80
N THR A 122 -12.36 -8.47 26.72
CA THR A 122 -13.54 -7.65 26.43
C THR A 122 -14.04 -7.85 25.00
N ILE A 123 -13.14 -7.94 24.01
CA ILE A 123 -13.52 -8.21 22.62
C ILE A 123 -14.13 -9.60 22.48
N ALA A 124 -13.50 -10.63 23.07
CA ALA A 124 -14.00 -12.00 23.07
C ALA A 124 -15.38 -12.10 23.73
N ALA A 125 -15.56 -11.46 24.89
CA ALA A 125 -16.84 -11.41 25.58
C ALA A 125 -17.91 -10.68 24.75
N GLY A 126 -17.56 -9.60 24.06
CA GLY A 126 -18.45 -8.89 23.15
C GLY A 126 -18.91 -9.74 21.96
N HIS A 127 -18.01 -10.55 21.39
CA HIS A 127 -18.35 -11.51 20.34
C HIS A 127 -19.19 -12.67 20.85
N LEU A 128 -18.91 -13.19 22.05
CA LEU A 128 -19.67 -14.28 22.66
C LEU A 128 -21.11 -13.83 23.00
N LYS A 129 -21.27 -12.62 23.55
CA LYS A 129 -22.58 -12.04 23.85
C LYS A 129 -23.45 -11.87 22.60
N LYS A 130 -22.86 -11.50 21.46
CA LYS A 130 -23.58 -11.42 20.16
C LYS A 130 -24.04 -12.77 19.60
N ARG A 131 -23.53 -13.89 20.13
CA ARG A 131 -23.89 -15.24 19.68
C ARG A 131 -24.77 -16.02 20.65
N LEU A 132 -24.86 -15.59 21.91
CA LEU A 132 -25.63 -16.25 22.97
C LEU A 132 -26.95 -15.53 23.33
N GLY A 133 -27.13 -14.28 22.90
CA GLY A 133 -28.39 -13.54 22.98
C GLY A 133 -28.87 -13.17 21.58
#